data_AF-A0A8B6BT50-F1
#
_entry.id   AF-A0A8B6BT50-F1
#
_cell.length_a   1.000
_cell.length_b   1.000
_cell.length_c   1.000
_cell.angle_alpha   90.00
_cell.angle_beta   90.00
_cell.angle_gamma   90.00
#
_symmetry.space_group_name_H-M   'P 1'
#
loop_
_entity.id
_entity.type
_entity.pdbx_description
1 polymer ?
#
loop_
_entity_poly.entity_id
_entity_poly.type
_entity_poly.pdbx_seq_one_letter_code
_entity_poly.pdbx_strand_id
1 'polypeptide(L)' 'MTPLYRIKDYHGDEISGSYYQSELQQINVKDNSLWKIEKVLKTKGRGPYKQYYIKWLNWPTKFNSWVKASDVKDF' A
#
# COMPACT_ATOMS: atom_id res chain seq x y z
N MET A 1 -27.05 16.82 11.65
CA MET A 1 -26.70 15.40 11.46
C MET A 1 -25.26 15.34 10.98
N THR A 2 -24.42 14.57 11.64
CA THR A 2 -23.02 14.42 11.22
C THR A 2 -22.97 13.35 10.12
N PRO A 3 -22.49 13.66 8.90
CA PRO A 3 -22.43 12.67 7.83
C PRO A 3 -21.48 11.53 8.22
N LEU A 4 -21.90 10.32 7.87
CA LEU A 4 -21.18 9.09 8.14
C LEU A 4 -20.76 8.46 6.81
N TYR A 5 -19.50 8.05 6.73
CA TYR A 5 -18.87 7.58 5.50
C TYR A 5 -18.49 6.11 5.62
N ARG A 6 -18.69 5.38 4.52
CA ARG A 6 -18.12 4.04 4.31
C ARG A 6 -16.95 4.16 3.34
N ILE A 7 -15.84 3.53 3.67
CA ILE A 7 -14.62 3.58 2.89
C ILE A 7 -14.45 2.26 2.15
N LYS A 8 -14.02 2.34 0.90
CA LYS A 8 -13.56 1.19 0.14
C LYS A 8 -12.06 1.29 -0.04
N ASP A 9 -11.39 0.15 -0.01
CA ASP A 9 -9.98 0.10 -0.31
C ASP A 9 -9.71 0.20 -1.83
N TYR A 10 -8.44 0.08 -2.21
CA TYR A 10 -7.99 0.15 -3.60
C TYR A 10 -8.52 -0.98 -4.49
N HIS A 11 -8.97 -2.10 -3.91
CA HIS A 11 -9.62 -3.19 -4.64
C HIS A 11 -11.14 -3.08 -4.66
N GLY A 12 -11.71 -2.06 -4.02
CA GLY A 12 -13.16 -1.86 -3.91
C GLY A 12 -13.80 -2.63 -2.76
N ASP A 13 -13.00 -3.32 -1.93
CA ASP A 13 -13.52 -4.02 -0.76
C ASP A 13 -13.91 -3.00 0.32
N GLU A 14 -15.08 -3.18 0.92
CA GLU A 14 -15.53 -2.31 2.01
C GLU A 14 -14.69 -2.55 3.28
N ILE A 15 -14.17 -1.47 3.84
CA ILE A 15 -13.52 -1.49 5.13
C ILE A 15 -14.62 -1.53 6.19
N SER A 16 -14.57 -2.53 7.06
CA SER A 16 -15.55 -2.71 8.12
C SER A 16 -15.57 -1.49 9.05
N GLY A 17 -16.73 -0.85 9.15
CA GLY A 17 -16.93 0.33 9.98
C GLY A 17 -17.66 1.43 9.26
N SER A 18 -17.85 2.53 9.96
CA SER A 18 -18.40 3.75 9.41
C SER A 18 -17.80 4.91 10.19
N TYR A 19 -17.32 5.91 9.48
CA TYR A 19 -16.44 6.94 10.01
C TYR A 19 -17.05 8.31 9.83
N TYR A 20 -16.84 9.19 10.81
CA TYR A 20 -17.18 10.60 10.65
C TYR A 20 -16.15 11.32 9.81
N GLN A 21 -16.54 12.43 9.18
CA GLN A 21 -15.61 13.25 8.38
C GLN A 21 -14.37 13.69 9.16
N SER A 22 -14.51 13.96 10.47
CA SER A 22 -13.41 14.36 11.35
C SER A 22 -12.39 13.24 11.61
N GLU A 23 -12.77 11.98 11.42
CA GLU A 23 -11.89 10.82 11.57
C GLU A 23 -11.17 10.48 10.26
N LEU A 24 -11.58 11.10 9.15
CA LEU A 24 -11.00 10.90 7.84
C LEU A 24 -9.92 11.94 7.54
N GLN A 25 -8.76 11.46 7.12
CA GLN A 25 -7.70 12.31 6.59
C GLN A 25 -7.57 12.10 5.09
N GLN A 26 -7.78 13.16 4.31
CA GLN A 26 -7.51 13.14 2.88
C GLN A 26 -6.00 13.20 2.65
N ILE A 27 -5.46 12.20 1.96
CA ILE A 27 -4.07 12.18 1.50
C ILE A 27 -4.04 12.43 -0.01
N ASN A 28 -3.11 13.28 -0.46
CA ASN A 28 -2.87 13.50 -1.88
C ASN A 28 -1.64 12.70 -2.31
N VAL A 29 -1.88 11.52 -2.85
CA VAL A 29 -0.83 10.62 -3.33
C VAL A 29 -0.51 10.99 -4.78
N LYS A 30 0.72 11.42 -5.05
CA LYS A 30 1.24 11.58 -6.41
C LYS A 30 1.78 10.23 -6.91
N ASP A 31 1.81 10.02 -8.24
CA ASP A 31 2.28 8.77 -8.84
C ASP A 31 3.72 8.38 -8.43
N ASN A 32 4.56 9.37 -8.13
CA ASN A 32 5.96 9.16 -7.73
C ASN A 32 6.19 9.18 -6.21
N SER A 33 5.15 8.94 -5.42
CA SER A 33 5.25 8.92 -3.95
C SER A 33 5.99 7.66 -3.48
N LEU A 34 6.86 7.83 -2.48
CA LEU A 34 7.57 6.71 -1.86
C LEU A 34 6.68 6.01 -0.84
N TRP A 35 6.71 4.68 -0.85
CA TRP A 35 5.97 3.84 0.07
C TRP A 35 6.93 3.02 0.92
N LYS A 36 6.60 2.85 2.20
CA LYS A 36 7.44 2.10 3.13
C LYS A 36 7.20 0.60 2.98
N ILE A 37 8.29 -0.14 2.88
CA ILE A 37 8.28 -1.61 2.85
C ILE A 37 8.47 -2.10 4.28
N GLU A 38 7.60 -3.00 4.75
CA GLU A 38 7.76 -3.68 6.04
C GLU A 38 8.89 -4.72 5.95
N LYS A 39 8.81 -5.58 4.94
CA LYS A 39 9.80 -6.64 4.70
C LYS A 39 9.74 -7.19 3.29
N VAL A 40 10.87 -7.71 2.83
CA VAL A 40 10.95 -8.55 1.62
C VAL A 40 10.64 -9.99 2.01
N LEU A 41 9.63 -10.57 1.38
CA LEU A 41 9.15 -11.94 1.62
C LEU A 41 9.84 -12.95 0.72
N LYS A 42 10.01 -12.62 -0.57
CA LYS A 42 10.65 -13.49 -1.58
C LYS A 42 11.44 -12.64 -2.56
N THR A 43 12.42 -13.27 -3.20
CA THR A 43 13.19 -12.67 -4.29
C THR A 43 13.17 -13.61 -5.48
N LYS A 44 13.04 -13.08 -6.70
CA LYS A 44 13.17 -13.86 -7.93
C LYS A 44 13.88 -13.06 -9.02
N GLY A 45 14.32 -13.77 -10.06
CA GLY A 45 15.05 -13.17 -11.18
C GLY A 45 16.51 -12.87 -10.84
N ARG A 46 17.24 -12.36 -11.85
CA ARG A 46 18.67 -12.02 -11.75
C ARG A 46 18.95 -10.74 -12.54
N GLY A 47 20.00 -10.02 -12.13
CA GLY A 47 20.44 -8.79 -12.78
C GLY A 47 19.32 -7.74 -12.90
N PRO A 48 19.07 -7.18 -14.09
CA PRO A 48 18.07 -6.12 -14.30
C PRO A 48 16.62 -6.61 -14.12
N TYR A 49 16.37 -7.91 -14.16
CA TYR A 49 15.05 -8.51 -13.99
C TYR A 49 14.80 -9.00 -12.55
N LYS A 50 15.65 -8.61 -11.59
CA LYS A 50 15.47 -8.97 -10.19
C LYS A 50 14.21 -8.27 -9.64
N GLN A 51 13.35 -9.05 -8.99
CA GLN A 51 12.11 -8.59 -8.36
C GLN A 51 12.04 -9.04 -6.90
N TYR A 52 11.42 -8.22 -6.07
CA TYR A 52 11.14 -8.49 -4.67
C TYR A 52 9.64 -8.62 -4.46
N TYR A 53 9.22 -9.71 -3.82
CA TYR A 53 7.87 -9.84 -3.29
C TYR A 53 7.89 -9.23 -1.90
N ILE A 54 7.18 -8.13 -1.71
CA ILE A 54 7.28 -7.31 -0.51
C ILE A 54 5.95 -7.29 0.25
N LYS A 55 6.05 -7.04 1.55
CA LYS A 55 4.93 -6.62 2.37
C LYS A 55 5.05 -5.12 2.63
N TRP A 56 4.02 -4.37 2.29
CA TRP A 56 3.94 -2.93 2.55
C TRP A 56 3.68 -2.66 4.04
N LEU A 57 4.29 -1.61 4.59
CA LEU A 57 4.18 -1.26 6.00
C LEU A 57 2.76 -0.78 6.34
N ASN A 58 2.14 -1.37 7.37
CA ASN A 58 0.77 -1.09 7.81
C ASN A 58 -0.33 -1.43 6.78
N TRP A 59 0.01 -2.21 5.76
CA TRP A 59 -0.96 -2.69 4.79
C TRP A 59 -1.28 -4.18 5.00
N PRO A 60 -2.54 -4.60 4.73
CA PRO A 60 -2.91 -6.01 4.73
C PRO A 60 -2.09 -6.83 3.74
N THR A 61 -1.87 -8.11 4.05
CA THR A 61 -1.07 -9.03 3.21
C THR A 61 -1.64 -9.27 1.82
N LYS A 62 -2.92 -8.98 1.59
CA LYS A 62 -3.54 -9.06 0.25
C LYS A 62 -2.92 -8.07 -0.75
N PHE A 63 -2.31 -6.99 -0.26
CA PHE A 63 -1.63 -6.00 -1.09
C PHE A 63 -0.15 -6.31 -1.35
N ASN A 64 0.37 -7.43 -0.84
CA ASN A 64 1.74 -7.83 -1.12
C ASN A 64 1.93 -7.98 -2.63
N SER A 65 2.97 -7.34 -3.17
CA SER A 65 3.18 -7.25 -4.60
C SER A 65 4.63 -7.52 -4.98
N TRP A 66 4.84 -7.88 -6.25
CA TRP A 66 6.17 -7.96 -6.85
C TRP A 66 6.57 -6.59 -7.37
N VAL A 67 7.66 -6.05 -6.82
CA VAL A 67 8.27 -4.79 -7.27
C VAL A 67 9.64 -5.06 -7.88
N LYS A 68 10.09 -4.22 -8.81
CA LYS A 68 11.44 -4.34 -9.36
C LYS A 68 12.46 -3.93 -8.31
N ALA A 69 13.60 -4.61 -8.29
CA ALA A 69 14.69 -4.23 -7.40
C ALA A 69 15.22 -2.82 -7.69
N SER A 70 15.09 -2.32 -8.93
CA SER A 70 15.45 -0.95 -9.32
C SER A 70 14.62 0.13 -8.65
N ASP A 71 13.42 -0.20 -8.21
CA ASP A 71 12.44 0.76 -7.71
C ASP A 71 12.48 0.85 -6.18
N VAL A 72 13.29 0.00 -5.54
CA VAL A 72 13.49 -0.03 -4.09
C VAL A 72 14.72 0.81 -3.72
N LYS A 73 14.56 1.70 -2.74
CA LYS A 73 15.63 2.53 -2.18
C LYS A 73 15.81 2.18 -0.70
N ASP A 74 17.02 1.81 -0.33
CA ASP A 74 17.44 1.74 1.08
C ASP A 74 17.90 3.14 1.51
N PHE A 75 17.37 3.62 2.64
CA PHE A 75 17.72 4.89 3.27
C PHE A 75 18.43 4.64 4.60
#